data_AF-A0A2E0TNL7-F1
#
_entry.id   AF-A0A2E0TNL7-F1
#
_cell.length_a   1.000
_cell.length_b   1.000
_cell.length_c   1.000
_cell.angle_alpha   90.00
_cell.angle_beta   90.00
_cell.angle_gamma   90.00
#
_symmetry.space_group_name_H-M   'P 1'
#
loop_
_entity.id
_entity.type
_entity.pdbx_description
1 polymer ?
#
loop_
_entity_poly.entity_id
_entity_poly.type
_entity_poly.pdbx_seq_one_letter_code
_entity_poly.pdbx_strand_id
1 'polypeptide(L)'
;MASPDESGAERERSSAPGLADLTSGSMSDEAVEPHAGVPQDHAPRDAKALRLSWKQWPWWLMALVVLYELVGHAVIRARVPPEGDWEAAAAFVDGAWEEGDTVVVGPAWADPLLRLHLGQRLPLAHAGRSDLAPFERVWEISVGGQASPWARALREQEPALLETHGALTVRRWDLGPSPVRYDFVSHLRQASVKIGERSCRWQARGADGGGLGRGPLWPAERWHCGPQPWLFVGETVVEDLDQQPRHCVWQHPAAGDVVRTTFEDVPLGERLVFYAGLYYVHERSMDHGPVEARVLIDDREVGRLVHRDGDGWKRLEAETDPLGTGASTGDVSVEVRADDPHLRTLCWAATTRGPRREVEDGPDFSAARPPSITEALEARP
;
A
#
# COMPACT_ATOMS: atom_id res chain seq x y z
N MET A 1 47.54 12.61 -33.68
CA MET A 1 46.55 13.40 -34.45
C MET A 1 45.23 13.26 -33.71
N ALA A 2 45.04 14.09 -32.69
CA ALA A 2 44.40 15.42 -32.76
C ALA A 2 42.87 15.30 -32.68
N SER A 3 42.34 15.67 -31.51
CA SER A 3 40.93 15.95 -31.23
C SER A 3 40.39 17.10 -32.10
N PRO A 4 39.05 17.17 -32.19
CA PRO A 4 38.30 18.40 -31.88
C PRO A 4 37.26 18.06 -30.79
N ASP A 5 37.06 18.77 -29.68
CA ASP A 5 36.98 20.22 -29.37
C ASP A 5 35.68 20.90 -29.84
N GLU A 6 35.16 21.77 -28.95
CA GLU A 6 33.92 22.59 -29.00
C GLU A 6 32.60 21.86 -28.67
N SER A 7 31.64 22.38 -27.88
CA SER A 7 31.37 23.66 -27.22
C SER A 7 30.20 23.39 -26.23
N GLY A 8 30.13 23.94 -25.01
CA GLY A 8 29.77 25.33 -24.73
C GLY A 8 28.27 25.45 -24.40
N ALA A 9 27.88 25.26 -23.14
CA ALA A 9 26.56 25.63 -22.63
C ALA A 9 26.64 26.07 -21.16
N GLU A 10 26.95 27.35 -20.97
CA GLU A 10 26.66 28.10 -19.74
C GLU A 10 25.13 28.18 -19.54
N ARG A 11 24.64 27.81 -18.35
CA ARG A 11 23.33 28.23 -17.86
C ARG A 11 23.43 28.72 -16.41
N GLU A 12 23.43 30.04 -16.33
CA GLU A 12 22.76 30.92 -15.36
C GLU A 12 22.47 30.35 -13.96
N ARG A 13 23.25 30.86 -13.00
CA ARG A 13 22.94 30.85 -11.57
C ARG A 13 21.75 31.78 -11.32
N SER A 14 20.65 31.23 -10.85
CA SER A 14 19.52 31.99 -10.33
C SER A 14 19.77 32.34 -8.86
N SER A 15 19.82 33.64 -8.58
CA SER A 15 20.03 34.24 -7.27
C SER A 15 18.77 34.10 -6.40
N ALA A 16 18.94 33.59 -5.19
CA ALA A 16 17.92 33.62 -4.13
C ALA A 16 17.79 35.04 -3.53
N PRO A 17 16.57 35.52 -3.21
CA PRO A 17 16.41 36.70 -2.39
C PRO A 17 16.50 36.34 -0.91
N GLY A 18 17.41 37.00 -0.21
CA GLY A 18 17.50 36.97 1.25
C GLY A 18 16.30 37.68 1.87
N LEU A 19 15.67 37.02 2.85
CA LEU A 19 14.71 37.67 3.75
C LEU A 19 15.42 38.11 5.02
N ALA A 20 15.23 39.38 5.32
CA ALA A 20 15.91 40.17 6.32
C ALA A 20 15.43 39.89 7.75
N ASP A 21 16.36 40.15 8.67
CA ASP A 21 16.18 40.39 10.10
C ASP A 21 14.94 41.23 10.42
N LEU A 22 14.08 40.70 11.30
CA LEU A 22 13.13 41.50 12.06
C LEU A 22 13.64 41.65 13.49
N THR A 23 14.21 42.84 13.66
CA THR A 23 14.63 43.56 14.84
C THR A 23 13.81 43.36 16.11
N SER A 24 14.56 43.22 17.20
CA SER A 24 14.22 43.43 18.60
C SER A 24 13.46 44.73 18.86
N GLY A 25 12.25 44.61 19.42
CA GLY A 25 11.52 45.72 20.04
C GLY A 25 11.81 45.78 21.54
N SER A 26 12.66 46.73 21.92
CA SER A 26 12.89 47.19 23.29
C SER A 26 11.64 47.90 23.81
N MET A 27 10.95 47.35 24.80
CA MET A 27 9.92 48.05 25.56
C MET A 27 10.56 48.86 26.68
N SER A 28 10.39 50.17 26.59
CA SER A 28 10.82 51.19 27.52
C SER A 28 10.11 51.06 28.88
N ASP A 29 10.88 51.30 29.94
CA ASP A 29 10.40 51.64 31.28
C ASP A 29 9.57 52.93 31.22
N GLU A 30 8.30 52.85 31.61
CA GLU A 30 7.49 54.02 31.97
C GLU A 30 7.20 53.96 33.47
N ALA A 31 7.82 54.89 34.20
CA ALA A 31 7.63 55.09 35.63
C ALA A 31 6.20 55.59 35.89
N VAL A 32 5.44 54.80 36.65
CA VAL A 32 4.09 55.17 37.12
C VAL A 32 4.20 55.76 38.53
N GLU A 33 3.70 56.99 38.68
CA GLU A 33 3.61 57.74 39.93
C GLU A 33 2.68 57.06 40.96
N PRO A 34 2.98 57.17 42.28
CA PRO A 34 2.12 56.64 43.32
C PRO A 34 0.95 57.60 43.61
N HIS A 35 -0.22 57.30 43.06
CA HIS A 35 -1.48 57.92 43.51
C HIS A 35 -1.95 57.28 44.83
N ALA A 36 -1.82 58.03 45.92
CA ALA A 36 -2.46 57.74 47.20
C ALA A 36 -3.98 57.88 47.06
N GLY A 37 -4.65 56.76 46.81
CA GLY A 37 -6.11 56.63 46.72
C GLY A 37 -6.73 56.15 48.03
N VAL A 38 -7.67 56.96 48.52
CA VAL A 38 -8.60 56.81 49.64
C VAL A 38 -9.16 55.37 49.82
N PRO A 39 -9.31 54.85 51.07
CA PRO A 39 -9.99 53.59 51.32
C PRO A 39 -11.47 53.69 50.93
N GLN A 40 -11.88 53.00 49.86
CA GLN A 40 -13.30 52.83 49.55
C GLN A 40 -13.84 51.63 50.32
N ASP A 41 -14.83 51.92 51.18
CA ASP A 41 -15.65 50.95 51.89
C ASP A 41 -16.31 50.00 50.88
N HIS A 42 -15.86 48.74 50.84
CA HIS A 42 -16.46 47.70 50.02
C HIS A 42 -17.71 47.18 50.72
N ALA A 43 -18.85 47.84 50.45
CA ALA A 43 -20.15 47.23 50.68
C ALA A 43 -20.22 45.86 49.97
N PRO A 44 -20.82 44.83 50.60
CA PRO A 44 -20.90 43.49 50.04
C PRO A 44 -21.63 43.58 48.69
N ARG A 45 -20.90 43.30 47.61
CA ARG A 45 -21.48 43.20 46.26
C ARG A 45 -22.51 42.09 46.30
N ASP A 46 -23.77 42.48 46.27
CA ASP A 46 -24.91 41.59 46.02
C ASP A 46 -24.55 40.67 44.85
N ALA A 47 -24.43 39.37 45.15
CA ALA A 47 -24.15 38.34 44.17
C ALA A 47 -25.37 38.27 43.22
N LYS A 48 -25.35 39.09 42.17
CA LYS A 48 -26.32 39.05 41.08
C LYS A 48 -26.18 37.68 40.44
N ALA A 49 -27.10 36.78 40.79
CA ALA A 49 -27.22 35.48 40.16
C ALA A 49 -27.23 35.67 38.64
N LEU A 50 -26.23 35.12 37.96
CA LEU A 50 -26.11 35.10 36.51
C LEU A 50 -27.32 34.37 35.93
N ARG A 51 -28.38 35.12 35.63
CA ARG A 51 -29.51 34.61 34.85
C ARG A 51 -29.05 34.53 33.41
N LEU A 52 -28.57 33.35 33.00
CA LEU A 52 -28.26 33.07 31.60
C LEU A 52 -29.52 33.34 30.77
N SER A 53 -29.43 34.32 29.87
CA SER A 53 -30.51 34.61 28.93
C SER A 53 -30.57 33.48 27.91
N TRP A 54 -31.77 32.93 27.66
CA TRP A 54 -32.01 31.88 26.66
C TRP A 54 -31.42 32.23 25.27
N LYS A 55 -31.32 33.52 24.94
CA LYS A 55 -30.73 34.01 23.68
C LYS A 55 -29.21 33.76 23.56
N GLN A 56 -28.51 33.47 24.67
CA GLN A 56 -27.06 33.21 24.68
C GLN A 56 -26.72 31.72 24.50
N TRP A 57 -27.70 30.83 24.53
CA TRP A 57 -27.49 29.38 24.43
C TRP A 57 -26.70 28.95 23.17
N PRO A 58 -26.94 29.50 21.95
CA PRO A 58 -26.17 29.11 20.77
C PRO A 58 -24.67 29.41 20.89
N TRP A 59 -24.31 30.51 21.56
CA TRP A 59 -22.91 30.87 21.77
C TRP A 59 -22.21 29.93 22.74
N TRP A 60 -22.92 29.49 23.79
CA TRP A 60 -22.41 28.48 24.71
C TRP A 60 -22.24 27.12 24.04
N LEU A 61 -23.21 26.69 23.22
CA LEU A 61 -23.09 25.47 22.42
C LEU A 61 -21.87 25.53 21.49
N MET A 62 -21.68 26.64 20.77
CA MET A 62 -20.52 26.81 19.90
C MET A 62 -19.21 26.81 20.70
N ALA A 63 -19.15 27.48 21.85
CA ALA A 63 -17.97 27.45 22.72
C ALA A 63 -17.66 26.04 23.23
N LEU A 64 -18.69 25.24 23.55
CA LEU A 64 -18.53 23.83 23.94
C LEU A 64 -18.01 22.98 22.78
N VAL A 65 -18.50 23.17 21.55
CA VAL A 65 -17.97 22.48 20.36
C VAL A 65 -16.51 22.84 20.12
N VAL A 66 -16.14 24.13 20.22
CA VAL A 66 -14.75 24.57 20.09
C VAL A 66 -13.86 23.94 21.15
N LEU A 67 -14.31 23.91 22.42
CA LEU A 67 -13.57 23.28 23.50
C LEU A 67 -13.43 21.77 23.28
N TYR A 68 -14.50 21.11 22.82
CA TYR A 68 -14.49 19.69 22.48
C TYR A 68 -13.47 19.38 21.37
N GLU A 69 -13.48 20.16 20.28
CA GLU A 69 -12.51 20.02 19.19
C GLU A 69 -11.08 20.28 19.65
N LEU A 70 -10.85 21.30 20.51
CA LEU A 70 -9.52 21.60 21.03
C LEU A 70 -8.97 20.46 21.91
N VAL A 71 -9.81 19.92 22.80
CA VAL A 71 -9.45 18.77 23.64
C VAL A 71 -9.26 17.53 22.77
N GLY A 72 -10.14 17.29 21.81
CA GLY A 72 -10.03 16.20 20.85
C GLY A 72 -8.72 16.26 20.08
N HIS A 73 -8.36 17.43 19.55
CA HIS A 73 -7.11 17.68 18.85
C HIS A 73 -5.88 17.46 19.74
N ALA A 74 -5.91 17.94 20.98
CA ALA A 74 -4.84 17.72 21.95
C ALA A 74 -4.67 16.22 22.27
N VAL A 75 -5.77 15.49 22.47
CA VAL A 75 -5.76 14.05 22.70
C VAL A 75 -5.26 13.28 21.48
N ILE A 76 -5.68 13.65 20.27
CA ILE A 76 -5.20 13.04 19.03
C ILE A 76 -3.69 13.24 18.90
N ARG A 77 -3.20 14.48 19.05
CA ARG A 77 -1.76 14.78 19.00
C ARG A 77 -0.96 14.03 20.04
N ALA A 78 -1.46 13.94 21.28
CA ALA A 78 -0.78 13.22 22.35
C ALA A 78 -0.70 11.70 22.13
N ARG A 79 -1.52 11.15 21.22
CA ARG A 79 -1.50 9.73 20.84
C ARG A 79 -0.65 9.43 19.61
N VAL A 80 -0.15 10.46 18.91
CA VAL A 80 0.77 10.27 17.80
C VAL A 80 2.13 9.91 18.38
N PRO A 81 2.71 8.74 18.04
CA PRO A 81 4.05 8.39 18.49
C PRO A 81 5.06 9.44 18.00
N PRO A 82 5.93 9.97 18.88
CA PRO A 82 7.01 10.86 18.46
C PRO A 82 7.99 10.15 17.53
N GLU A 83 8.74 10.92 16.75
CA GLU A 83 9.74 10.41 15.79
C GLU A 83 10.78 9.49 16.44
N GLY A 84 11.24 9.82 17.65
CA GLY A 84 12.20 8.99 18.38
C GLY A 84 11.70 7.57 18.72
N ASP A 85 10.39 7.37 18.87
CA ASP A 85 9.82 6.04 19.07
C ASP A 85 9.95 5.20 17.78
N TRP A 86 9.71 5.82 16.62
CA TRP A 86 9.86 5.19 15.32
C TRP A 86 11.32 4.86 15.01
N GLU A 87 12.24 5.78 15.30
CA GLU A 87 13.68 5.54 15.15
C GLU A 87 14.14 4.36 16.03
N ALA A 88 13.70 4.31 17.29
CA ALA A 88 14.04 3.23 18.21
C ALA A 88 13.48 1.87 17.75
N ALA A 89 12.21 1.84 17.33
CA ALA A 89 11.57 0.63 16.79
C ALA A 89 12.24 0.16 15.48
N ALA A 90 12.56 1.10 14.58
CA ALA A 90 13.24 0.79 13.33
C ALA A 90 14.65 0.26 13.56
N ALA A 91 15.43 0.89 14.45
CA ALA A 91 16.76 0.42 14.83
C ALA A 91 16.72 -0.99 15.44
N PHE A 92 15.70 -1.28 16.25
CA PHE A 92 15.48 -2.60 16.82
C PHE A 92 15.20 -3.66 15.74
N VAL A 93 14.28 -3.37 14.81
CA VAL A 93 13.97 -4.26 13.67
C VAL A 93 15.20 -4.44 12.77
N ASP A 94 15.91 -3.36 12.44
CA ASP A 94 17.10 -3.39 11.60
C ASP A 94 18.23 -4.24 12.21
N GLY A 95 18.37 -4.23 13.53
CA GLY A 95 19.39 -5.00 14.26
C GLY A 95 19.13 -6.50 14.29
N ALA A 96 17.90 -6.94 14.03
CA ALA A 96 17.48 -8.35 14.01
C ALA A 96 17.01 -8.82 12.63
N TRP A 97 17.12 -7.98 11.60
CA TRP A 97 16.64 -8.26 10.25
C TRP A 97 17.43 -9.37 9.57
N GLU A 98 16.74 -10.30 8.91
CA GLU A 98 17.34 -11.35 8.08
C GLU A 98 16.78 -11.33 6.65
N GLU A 99 17.45 -12.05 5.75
CA GLU A 99 16.91 -12.31 4.42
C GLU A 99 15.62 -13.13 4.55
N GLY A 100 14.59 -12.80 3.76
CA GLY A 100 13.26 -13.42 3.88
C GLY A 100 12.30 -12.73 4.85
N ASP A 101 12.72 -11.66 5.53
CA ASP A 101 11.85 -10.86 6.37
C ASP A 101 10.95 -9.90 5.57
N THR A 102 9.77 -9.62 6.13
CA THR A 102 8.96 -8.46 5.77
C THR A 102 8.51 -7.71 7.02
N VAL A 103 8.21 -6.42 6.86
CA VAL A 103 7.61 -5.60 7.91
C VAL A 103 6.24 -5.06 7.48
N VAL A 104 5.32 -4.98 8.43
CA VAL A 104 3.98 -4.44 8.30
C VAL A 104 3.72 -3.45 9.43
N VAL A 105 2.72 -2.59 9.26
CA VAL A 105 2.34 -1.63 10.30
C VAL A 105 0.85 -1.65 10.59
N GLY A 106 0.52 -1.57 11.88
CA GLY A 106 -0.83 -1.43 12.40
C GLY A 106 -0.99 -0.07 13.07
N PRO A 107 -2.00 0.75 12.72
CA PRO A 107 -2.96 0.57 11.63
C PRO A 107 -2.37 0.90 10.25
N ALA A 108 -3.09 0.53 9.19
CA ALA A 108 -2.63 0.68 7.80
C ALA A 108 -2.31 2.13 7.40
N TRP A 109 -2.95 3.14 7.99
CA TRP A 109 -2.64 4.54 7.69
C TRP A 109 -1.21 4.95 8.09
N ALA A 110 -0.55 4.19 8.96
CA ALA A 110 0.81 4.47 9.41
C ALA A 110 1.89 3.95 8.43
N ASP A 111 1.51 3.34 7.30
CA ASP A 111 2.44 2.84 6.27
C ASP A 111 3.43 3.91 5.76
N PRO A 112 3.06 5.18 5.53
CA PRO A 112 4.03 6.21 5.16
C PRO A 112 5.13 6.44 6.22
N LEU A 113 4.80 6.31 7.51
CA LEU A 113 5.78 6.44 8.59
C LEU A 113 6.68 5.20 8.63
N LEU A 114 6.12 4.00 8.47
CA LEU A 114 6.90 2.78 8.32
C LEU A 114 7.92 2.92 7.17
N ARG A 115 7.48 3.38 6.00
CA ARG A 115 8.37 3.55 4.83
C ARG A 115 9.41 4.65 5.01
N LEU A 116 9.13 5.67 5.82
CA LEU A 116 10.11 6.71 6.13
C LEU A 116 11.32 6.12 6.89
N HIS A 117 11.07 5.21 7.83
CA HIS A 117 12.12 4.67 8.70
C HIS A 117 12.69 3.31 8.25
N LEU A 118 11.88 2.47 7.58
CA LEU A 118 12.22 1.12 7.15
C LEU A 118 12.01 0.91 5.64
N GLY A 119 11.86 1.97 4.84
CA GLY A 119 11.62 1.89 3.40
C GLY A 119 12.72 1.16 2.62
N GLN A 120 13.97 1.23 3.09
CA GLN A 120 15.10 0.47 2.58
C GLN A 120 14.92 -1.05 2.67
N ARG A 121 14.09 -1.53 3.60
CA ARG A 121 13.73 -2.95 3.80
C ARG A 121 12.46 -3.34 3.04
N LEU A 122 11.79 -2.38 2.42
CA LEU A 122 10.52 -2.56 1.72
C LEU A 122 10.66 -2.21 0.23
N PRO A 123 11.34 -3.07 -0.56
CA PRO A 123 11.28 -2.94 -2.01
C PRO A 123 9.83 -3.02 -2.49
N LEU A 124 9.56 -2.52 -3.70
CA LEU A 124 8.19 -2.45 -4.25
C LEU A 124 7.45 -3.80 -4.21
N ALA A 125 8.15 -4.91 -4.47
CA ALA A 125 7.59 -6.25 -4.36
C ALA A 125 7.10 -6.61 -2.96
N HIS A 126 7.83 -6.20 -1.92
CA HIS A 126 7.42 -6.45 -0.53
C HIS A 126 6.25 -5.54 -0.14
N ALA A 127 6.30 -4.27 -0.53
CA ALA A 127 5.24 -3.30 -0.23
C ALA A 127 3.92 -3.66 -0.94
N GLY A 128 4.00 -4.18 -2.18
CA GLY A 128 2.85 -4.57 -3.00
C GLY A 128 2.50 -6.05 -2.93
N ARG A 129 3.00 -6.81 -1.96
CA ARG A 129 2.79 -8.26 -1.87
C ARG A 129 1.29 -8.64 -1.86
N SER A 130 0.99 -9.79 -2.47
CA SER A 130 -0.37 -10.36 -2.45
C SER A 130 -0.66 -11.16 -1.18
N ASP A 131 0.36 -11.79 -0.59
CA ASP A 131 0.26 -12.54 0.66
C ASP A 131 1.61 -12.60 1.41
N LEU A 132 1.68 -13.42 2.46
CA LEU A 132 2.88 -13.60 3.28
C LEU A 132 3.72 -14.82 2.87
N ALA A 133 3.31 -15.56 1.83
CA ALA A 133 3.98 -16.80 1.44
C ALA A 133 5.44 -16.62 0.99
N PRO A 134 5.89 -15.49 0.39
CA PRO A 134 7.30 -15.29 0.07
C PRO A 134 8.21 -15.14 1.30
N PHE A 135 7.65 -14.91 2.50
CA PHE A 135 8.42 -14.51 3.67
C PHE A 135 8.55 -15.64 4.70
N GLU A 136 9.65 -15.57 5.45
CA GLU A 136 9.97 -16.49 6.54
C GLU A 136 9.66 -15.90 7.90
N ARG A 137 9.73 -14.56 8.03
CA ARG A 137 9.33 -13.85 9.24
C ARG A 137 8.57 -12.57 8.90
N VAL A 138 7.63 -12.23 9.78
CA VAL A 138 6.85 -11.00 9.67
C VAL A 138 7.05 -10.18 10.93
N TRP A 139 7.54 -8.96 10.74
CA TRP A 139 7.60 -7.93 11.76
C TRP A 139 6.34 -7.06 11.67
N GLU A 140 5.68 -6.81 12.79
CA GLU A 140 4.65 -5.77 12.89
C GLU A 140 5.14 -4.66 13.80
N ILE A 141 5.03 -3.41 13.34
CA ILE A 141 5.07 -2.23 14.19
C ILE A 141 3.64 -1.75 14.41
N SER A 142 3.19 -1.68 15.66
CA SER A 142 1.83 -1.29 16.01
C SER A 142 1.77 -0.01 16.82
N VAL A 143 0.89 0.91 16.42
CA VAL A 143 0.58 2.16 17.11
C VAL A 143 -0.61 1.94 18.03
N GLY A 144 -0.43 2.16 19.33
CA GLY A 144 -1.51 2.03 20.32
C GLY A 144 -2.18 0.65 20.34
N GLY A 145 -1.40 -0.41 20.05
CA GLY A 145 -1.88 -1.80 20.05
C GLY A 145 -2.80 -2.17 18.88
N GLN A 146 -2.99 -1.29 17.89
CA GLN A 146 -3.76 -1.63 16.70
C GLN A 146 -2.98 -2.60 15.81
N ALA A 147 -3.64 -3.62 15.27
CA ALA A 147 -2.99 -4.58 14.38
C ALA A 147 -3.24 -4.25 12.91
N SER A 148 -2.22 -4.49 12.10
CA SER A 148 -2.33 -4.55 10.65
C SER A 148 -3.33 -5.64 10.22
N PRO A 149 -3.95 -5.53 9.03
CA PRO A 149 -4.75 -6.62 8.48
C PRO A 149 -3.98 -7.94 8.40
N TRP A 150 -2.68 -7.86 8.09
CA TRP A 150 -1.77 -8.99 7.99
C TRP A 150 -1.57 -9.70 9.34
N ALA A 151 -1.22 -8.95 10.38
CA ALA A 151 -1.02 -9.51 11.71
C ALA A 151 -2.33 -10.00 12.34
N ARG A 152 -3.50 -9.47 11.93
CA ARG A 152 -4.79 -10.00 12.36
C ARG A 152 -4.98 -11.47 11.99
N ALA A 153 -4.50 -11.89 10.81
CA ALA A 153 -4.51 -13.29 10.40
C ALA A 153 -3.56 -14.16 11.26
N LEU A 154 -2.56 -13.55 11.89
CA LEU A 154 -1.58 -14.22 12.76
C LEU A 154 -1.95 -14.17 14.25
N ARG A 155 -3.07 -13.52 14.63
CA ARG A 155 -3.40 -13.26 16.04
C ARG A 155 -3.66 -14.51 16.88
N GLU A 156 -4.03 -15.62 16.25
CA GLU A 156 -4.20 -16.89 16.95
C GLU A 156 -2.85 -17.49 17.38
N GLN A 157 -1.74 -17.00 16.82
CA GLN A 157 -0.38 -17.39 17.19
C GLN A 157 0.25 -16.36 18.11
N GLU A 158 0.90 -16.87 19.15
CA GLU A 158 1.75 -16.05 20.00
C GLU A 158 2.97 -15.56 19.20
N PRO A 159 3.28 -14.26 19.21
CA PRO A 159 4.45 -13.76 18.50
C PRO A 159 5.71 -14.35 19.14
N ALA A 160 6.66 -14.77 18.30
CA ALA A 160 7.97 -15.26 18.73
C ALA A 160 8.78 -14.18 19.48
N LEU A 161 8.46 -12.90 19.22
CA LEU A 161 9.06 -11.76 19.90
C LEU A 161 8.03 -10.64 20.08
N LEU A 162 8.06 -9.97 21.24
CA LEU A 162 7.26 -8.80 21.53
C LEU A 162 8.07 -7.79 22.34
N GLU A 163 8.23 -6.57 21.80
CA GLU A 163 8.99 -5.48 22.43
C GLU A 163 8.25 -4.16 22.32
N THR A 164 8.44 -3.26 23.29
CA THR A 164 7.80 -1.93 23.32
C THR A 164 8.83 -0.82 23.23
N HIS A 165 8.59 0.13 22.33
CA HIS A 165 9.40 1.33 22.12
C HIS A 165 8.50 2.56 22.23
N GLY A 166 8.42 3.12 23.44
CA GLY A 166 7.52 4.25 23.72
C GLY A 166 6.05 3.89 23.45
N ALA A 167 5.42 4.59 22.50
CA ALA A 167 4.04 4.36 22.07
C ALA A 167 3.87 3.26 21.00
N LEU A 168 4.98 2.65 20.55
CA LEU A 168 4.99 1.58 19.56
C LEU A 168 5.21 0.22 20.20
N THR A 169 4.54 -0.81 19.70
CA THR A 169 4.85 -2.22 20.01
C THR A 169 5.31 -2.92 18.74
N VAL A 170 6.48 -3.54 18.81
CA VAL A 170 7.06 -4.39 17.76
C VAL A 170 6.75 -5.85 18.09
N ARG A 171 6.22 -6.59 17.11
CA ARG A 171 5.99 -8.04 17.20
C ARG A 171 6.68 -8.75 16.04
N ARG A 172 7.12 -9.99 16.27
CA ARG A 172 7.62 -10.87 15.20
C ARG A 172 6.91 -12.21 15.23
N TRP A 173 6.54 -12.73 14.07
CA TRP A 173 6.12 -14.11 13.89
C TRP A 173 7.09 -14.83 12.96
N ASP A 174 7.42 -16.07 13.31
CA ASP A 174 8.28 -16.95 12.53
C ASP A 174 7.36 -17.87 11.70
N LEU A 175 7.28 -17.60 10.39
CA LEU A 175 6.42 -18.33 9.46
C LEU A 175 7.07 -19.63 8.96
N GLY A 176 8.36 -19.83 9.22
CA GLY A 176 9.15 -20.93 8.68
C GLY A 176 9.54 -20.74 7.20
N PRO A 177 10.17 -21.75 6.57
CA PRO A 177 10.76 -21.60 5.24
C PRO A 177 9.77 -21.20 4.14
N SER A 178 10.31 -20.44 3.17
CA SER A 178 9.77 -20.18 1.82
C SER A 178 9.05 -21.36 1.14
N PRO A 179 7.70 -21.50 1.04
CA PRO A 179 7.07 -22.48 0.16
C PRO A 179 7.16 -22.07 -1.31
N VAL A 180 7.45 -20.79 -1.61
CA VAL A 180 7.48 -20.26 -2.98
C VAL A 180 8.67 -20.86 -3.72
N ARG A 181 8.40 -21.51 -4.85
CA ARG A 181 9.42 -22.10 -5.73
C ARG A 181 9.70 -21.23 -6.94
N TYR A 182 8.68 -20.53 -7.43
CA TYR A 182 8.77 -19.62 -8.56
C TYR A 182 7.81 -18.45 -8.35
N ASP A 183 8.28 -17.24 -8.59
CA ASP A 183 7.47 -16.03 -8.63
C ASP A 183 7.44 -15.47 -10.05
N PHE A 184 6.26 -15.47 -10.65
CA PHE A 184 6.08 -15.09 -12.05
C PHE A 184 6.27 -13.58 -12.28
N VAL A 185 6.02 -12.75 -11.27
CA VAL A 185 6.17 -11.29 -11.41
C VAL A 185 7.64 -10.93 -11.57
N SER A 186 8.50 -11.44 -10.68
CA SER A 186 9.96 -11.23 -10.75
C SER A 186 10.64 -11.85 -11.97
N HIS A 187 10.01 -12.85 -12.60
CA HIS A 187 10.54 -13.55 -13.77
C HIS A 187 9.92 -13.10 -15.11
N LEU A 188 9.10 -12.04 -15.14
CA LEU A 188 8.37 -11.61 -16.35
C LEU A 188 9.25 -11.37 -17.58
N ARG A 189 10.50 -10.93 -17.38
CA ARG A 189 11.45 -10.71 -18.47
C ARG A 189 11.83 -12.00 -19.22
N GLN A 190 11.73 -13.15 -18.56
CA GLN A 190 12.07 -14.46 -19.12
C GLN A 190 10.90 -15.07 -19.88
N ALA A 191 9.69 -14.54 -19.71
CA ALA A 191 8.51 -15.03 -20.41
C ALA A 191 8.56 -14.75 -21.92
N SER A 192 7.78 -15.50 -22.69
CA SER A 192 7.37 -15.10 -24.03
C SER A 192 5.94 -14.55 -23.98
N VAL A 193 5.65 -13.50 -24.76
CA VAL A 193 4.31 -12.89 -24.80
C VAL A 193 3.79 -12.86 -26.22
N LYS A 194 2.54 -13.28 -26.42
CA LYS A 194 1.85 -13.31 -27.72
C LYS A 194 0.44 -12.73 -27.64
N ILE A 195 -0.03 -12.13 -28.74
CA ILE A 195 -1.44 -11.82 -28.99
C ILE A 195 -1.90 -12.68 -30.16
N GLY A 196 -2.81 -13.63 -29.91
CA GLY A 196 -3.06 -14.72 -30.84
C GLY A 196 -1.73 -15.39 -31.21
N GLU A 197 -1.40 -15.46 -32.50
CA GLU A 197 -0.13 -16.02 -32.98
C GLU A 197 1.04 -15.01 -33.02
N ARG A 198 0.77 -13.72 -32.77
CA ARG A 198 1.76 -12.65 -32.97
C ARG A 198 2.58 -12.43 -31.71
N SER A 199 3.90 -12.56 -31.82
CA SER A 199 4.83 -12.29 -30.71
C SER A 199 4.96 -10.80 -30.39
N CYS A 200 4.91 -10.47 -29.11
CA CYS A 200 5.26 -9.15 -28.58
C CYS A 200 6.79 -8.99 -28.48
N ARG A 201 7.27 -7.76 -28.31
CA ARG A 201 8.71 -7.46 -28.19
C ARG A 201 9.02 -6.78 -26.87
N TRP A 202 10.02 -7.27 -26.14
CA TRP A 202 10.59 -6.56 -24.98
C TRP A 202 11.26 -5.27 -25.46
N GLN A 203 10.90 -4.13 -24.87
CA GLN A 203 11.50 -2.83 -25.19
C GLN A 203 11.65 -1.97 -23.93
N ALA A 204 12.69 -1.13 -23.93
CA ALA A 204 12.85 -0.05 -22.97
C ALA A 204 12.32 1.27 -23.56
N ARG A 205 11.31 1.89 -22.94
CA ARG A 205 10.69 3.14 -23.41
C ARG A 205 10.58 4.24 -22.34
N GLY A 206 11.26 4.06 -21.21
CA GLY A 206 11.13 4.94 -20.06
C GLY A 206 9.84 4.67 -19.27
N ALA A 207 9.89 5.02 -17.98
CA ALA A 207 8.73 4.91 -17.11
C ALA A 207 7.79 6.10 -17.33
N ASP A 208 6.48 5.87 -17.20
CA ASP A 208 5.44 6.90 -17.28
C ASP A 208 4.27 6.56 -16.34
N GLY A 209 3.34 7.48 -16.12
CA GLY A 209 2.25 7.29 -15.18
C GLY A 209 2.72 7.27 -13.72
N GLY A 210 1.92 6.65 -12.86
CA GLY A 210 2.18 6.59 -11.43
C GLY A 210 1.95 7.90 -10.68
N GLY A 211 1.67 7.78 -9.38
CA GLY A 211 1.31 8.91 -8.52
C GLY A 211 -0.18 9.25 -8.58
N LEU A 212 -0.60 10.12 -7.65
CA LEU A 212 -2.01 10.45 -7.43
C LEU A 212 -2.68 10.95 -8.72
N GLY A 213 -3.70 10.20 -9.18
CA GLY A 213 -4.54 10.56 -10.32
C GLY A 213 -3.93 10.36 -11.70
N ARG A 214 -2.72 9.79 -11.82
CA ARG A 214 -2.05 9.55 -13.11
C ARG A 214 -2.17 8.12 -13.63
N GLY A 215 -2.95 7.28 -12.95
CA GLY A 215 -3.10 5.87 -13.28
C GLY A 215 -1.88 5.03 -12.87
N PRO A 216 -1.88 3.75 -13.25
CA PRO A 216 -0.83 2.81 -12.87
C PRO A 216 0.54 3.24 -13.42
N LEU A 217 1.61 2.86 -12.71
CA LEU A 217 2.97 3.08 -13.18
C LEU A 217 3.27 2.19 -14.40
N TRP A 218 3.71 2.76 -15.50
CA TRP A 218 4.19 2.00 -16.64
C TRP A 218 5.69 1.77 -16.47
N PRO A 219 6.16 0.52 -16.36
CA PRO A 219 7.57 0.22 -16.11
C PRO A 219 8.43 0.63 -17.30
N ALA A 220 9.69 1.00 -17.06
CA ALA A 220 10.59 1.42 -18.14
C ALA A 220 10.82 0.34 -19.20
N GLU A 221 10.85 -0.92 -18.79
CA GLU A 221 10.99 -2.09 -19.66
C GLU A 221 9.71 -2.92 -19.62
N ARG A 222 9.21 -3.31 -20.79
CA ARG A 222 7.96 -4.08 -20.94
C ARG A 222 7.83 -4.76 -22.30
N TRP A 223 6.96 -5.76 -22.38
CA TRP A 223 6.55 -6.40 -23.62
C TRP A 223 5.54 -5.51 -24.37
N HIS A 224 5.95 -4.94 -25.49
CA HIS A 224 5.05 -4.19 -26.36
C HIS A 224 4.37 -5.10 -27.36
N CYS A 225 3.03 -5.05 -27.37
CA CYS A 225 2.21 -5.99 -28.12
C CYS A 225 1.43 -5.35 -29.28
N GLY A 226 1.70 -4.10 -29.63
CA GLY A 226 1.08 -3.43 -30.78
C GLY A 226 1.58 -1.99 -30.98
N PRO A 227 1.01 -1.25 -31.94
CA PRO A 227 1.35 0.16 -32.14
C PRO A 227 0.80 1.06 -31.01
N GLN A 228 -0.25 0.63 -30.29
CA GLN A 228 -0.83 1.38 -29.18
C GLN A 228 0.09 1.34 -27.95
N PRO A 229 0.39 2.49 -27.32
CA PRO A 229 1.32 2.54 -26.19
C PRO A 229 0.80 1.85 -24.92
N TRP A 230 -0.52 1.73 -24.76
CA TRP A 230 -1.17 1.05 -23.62
C TRP A 230 -1.32 -0.47 -23.79
N LEU A 231 -1.06 -1.02 -25.00
CA LEU A 231 -1.15 -2.45 -25.26
C LEU A 231 0.21 -3.12 -24.98
N PHE A 232 0.46 -3.38 -23.71
CA PHE A 232 1.70 -4.00 -23.23
C PHE A 232 1.45 -5.01 -22.10
N VAL A 233 2.47 -5.83 -21.85
CA VAL A 233 2.60 -6.67 -20.66
C VAL A 233 3.85 -6.25 -19.88
N GLY A 234 3.72 -5.92 -18.61
CA GLY A 234 4.83 -5.38 -17.82
C GLY A 234 4.62 -5.47 -16.31
N GLU A 235 5.70 -5.48 -15.55
CA GLU A 235 5.67 -5.44 -14.09
C GLU A 235 5.24 -4.05 -13.60
N THR A 236 4.32 -3.97 -12.64
CA THR A 236 3.87 -2.69 -12.09
C THR A 236 3.43 -2.81 -10.63
N VAL A 237 3.06 -1.68 -10.04
CA VAL A 237 2.26 -1.59 -8.82
C VAL A 237 0.98 -0.84 -9.14
N VAL A 238 -0.17 -1.41 -8.74
CA VAL A 238 -1.48 -0.74 -8.82
C VAL A 238 -2.16 -0.71 -7.47
N GLU A 239 -3.05 0.25 -7.24
CA GLU A 239 -3.96 0.21 -6.11
C GLU A 239 -5.18 -0.66 -6.44
N ASP A 240 -5.48 -1.63 -5.56
CA ASP A 240 -6.73 -2.40 -5.61
C ASP A 240 -7.93 -1.59 -5.07
N LEU A 241 -9.10 -2.23 -5.01
CA LEU A 241 -10.33 -1.57 -4.56
C LEU A 241 -10.27 -1.07 -3.10
N ASP A 242 -9.43 -1.68 -2.27
CA ASP A 242 -9.15 -1.28 -0.88
C ASP A 242 -7.96 -0.32 -0.77
N GLN A 243 -7.50 0.21 -1.91
CA GLN A 243 -6.36 1.10 -2.04
C GLN A 243 -5.06 0.51 -1.49
N GLN A 244 -4.95 -0.82 -1.48
CA GLN A 244 -3.71 -1.51 -1.16
C GLN A 244 -2.85 -1.59 -2.41
N PRO A 245 -1.55 -1.32 -2.32
CA PRO A 245 -0.64 -1.52 -3.44
C PRO A 245 -0.53 -3.02 -3.76
N ARG A 246 -0.56 -3.36 -5.05
CA ARG A 246 -0.40 -4.71 -5.58
C ARG A 246 0.68 -4.72 -6.64
N HIS A 247 1.79 -5.39 -6.33
CA HIS A 247 2.90 -5.66 -7.23
C HIS A 247 2.55 -6.87 -8.10
N CYS A 248 2.51 -6.65 -9.40
CA CYS A 248 1.90 -7.59 -10.33
C CYS A 248 2.39 -7.43 -11.76
N VAL A 249 1.97 -8.35 -12.62
CA VAL A 249 2.02 -8.22 -14.07
C VAL A 249 0.76 -7.50 -14.55
N TRP A 250 0.95 -6.33 -15.15
CA TRP A 250 -0.04 -5.59 -15.92
C TRP A 250 -0.17 -6.21 -17.31
N GLN A 251 -1.29 -6.87 -17.60
CA GLN A 251 -1.53 -7.56 -18.88
C GLN A 251 -2.82 -7.07 -19.52
N HIS A 252 -2.68 -6.17 -20.51
CA HIS A 252 -3.83 -5.59 -21.21
C HIS A 252 -4.44 -6.62 -22.18
N PRO A 253 -5.75 -6.94 -22.12
CA PRO A 253 -6.40 -7.81 -23.10
C PRO A 253 -6.43 -7.17 -24.50
N ALA A 254 -6.48 -7.98 -25.55
CA ALA A 254 -6.64 -7.51 -26.91
C ALA A 254 -8.08 -7.70 -27.38
N ALA A 255 -8.62 -6.75 -28.15
CA ALA A 255 -9.97 -6.90 -28.71
C ALA A 255 -10.02 -8.12 -29.64
N GLY A 256 -10.89 -9.08 -29.33
CA GLY A 256 -11.12 -10.26 -30.18
C GLY A 256 -10.01 -11.32 -30.16
N ASP A 257 -8.96 -11.14 -29.36
CA ASP A 257 -7.81 -12.06 -29.27
C ASP A 257 -7.43 -12.34 -27.81
N VAL A 258 -6.67 -13.41 -27.60
CA VAL A 258 -6.07 -13.74 -26.29
C VAL A 258 -4.67 -13.16 -26.22
N VAL A 259 -4.35 -12.50 -25.10
CA VAL A 259 -2.97 -12.16 -24.75
C VAL A 259 -2.43 -13.27 -23.85
N ARG A 260 -1.41 -13.98 -24.30
CA ARG A 260 -0.79 -15.10 -23.58
C ARG A 260 0.63 -14.73 -23.14
N THR A 261 0.93 -14.94 -21.87
CA THR A 261 2.27 -14.82 -21.28
C THR A 261 2.70 -16.22 -20.84
N THR A 262 3.79 -16.74 -21.41
CA THR A 262 4.27 -18.11 -21.20
C THR A 262 5.66 -18.12 -20.59
N PHE A 263 5.85 -18.92 -19.55
CA PHE A 263 7.12 -19.15 -18.87
C PHE A 263 7.50 -20.61 -19.08
N GLU A 264 8.70 -20.84 -19.61
CA GLU A 264 9.22 -22.18 -19.92
C GLU A 264 9.94 -22.77 -18.71
N ASP A 265 9.92 -24.11 -18.59
CA ASP A 265 10.71 -24.87 -17.59
C ASP A 265 10.51 -24.41 -16.13
N VAL A 266 9.29 -24.00 -15.76
CA VAL A 266 9.00 -23.47 -14.42
C VAL A 266 9.10 -24.58 -13.38
N PRO A 267 9.86 -24.42 -12.27
CA PRO A 267 9.84 -25.38 -11.18
C PRO A 267 8.45 -25.44 -10.55
N LEU A 268 7.80 -26.58 -10.73
CA LEU A 268 6.50 -26.86 -10.16
C LEU A 268 6.65 -27.25 -8.68
N GLY A 269 5.60 -26.98 -7.93
CA GLY A 269 5.42 -27.47 -6.56
C GLY A 269 4.22 -28.39 -6.49
N GLU A 270 3.45 -28.28 -5.41
CA GLU A 270 2.17 -28.98 -5.27
C GLU A 270 1.01 -28.15 -5.81
N ARG A 271 1.17 -26.83 -5.84
CA ARG A 271 0.13 -25.89 -6.22
C ARG A 271 0.67 -24.62 -6.87
N LEU A 272 -0.22 -23.97 -7.61
CA LEU A 272 -0.08 -22.65 -8.16
C LEU A 272 -1.11 -21.75 -7.48
N VAL A 273 -0.65 -20.64 -6.92
CA VAL A 273 -1.52 -19.61 -6.32
C VAL A 273 -1.48 -18.39 -7.23
N PHE A 274 -2.66 -17.96 -7.66
CA PHE A 274 -2.88 -16.88 -8.61
C PHE A 274 -3.75 -15.81 -7.97
N TYR A 275 -3.30 -14.57 -8.03
CA TYR A 275 -4.03 -13.39 -7.60
C TYR A 275 -4.28 -12.49 -8.79
N ALA A 276 -5.45 -11.84 -8.84
CA ALA A 276 -5.71 -10.85 -9.85
C ALA A 276 -6.75 -9.81 -9.41
N GLY A 277 -6.67 -8.64 -10.03
CA GLY A 277 -7.64 -7.57 -9.88
C GLY A 277 -7.45 -6.48 -10.93
N LEU A 278 -8.22 -5.42 -10.80
CA LEU A 278 -8.13 -4.23 -11.65
C LEU A 278 -7.65 -3.03 -10.84
N TYR A 279 -7.14 -2.02 -11.55
CA TYR A 279 -6.87 -0.72 -10.95
C TYR A 279 -8.16 -0.09 -10.42
N TYR A 280 -8.15 0.39 -9.17
CA TYR A 280 -9.36 0.80 -8.45
C TYR A 280 -10.27 1.79 -9.21
N VAL A 281 -9.72 2.71 -10.00
CA VAL A 281 -10.52 3.69 -10.78
C VAL A 281 -11.33 3.00 -11.86
N HIS A 282 -10.80 1.94 -12.46
CA HIS A 282 -11.46 1.20 -13.53
C HIS A 282 -12.58 0.29 -13.01
N GLU A 283 -12.53 -0.05 -11.73
CA GLU A 283 -13.45 -1.00 -11.10
C GLU A 283 -14.53 -0.34 -10.24
N ARG A 284 -14.21 0.77 -9.55
CA ARG A 284 -15.13 1.39 -8.56
C ARG A 284 -16.47 1.86 -9.10
N SER A 285 -16.62 2.04 -10.41
CA SER A 285 -17.85 2.55 -11.02
C SER A 285 -18.82 1.44 -11.44
N MET A 286 -18.38 0.18 -11.47
CA MET A 286 -19.23 -0.98 -11.79
C MET A 286 -19.84 -0.97 -13.20
N ASP A 287 -19.21 -0.29 -14.16
CA ASP A 287 -19.81 0.03 -15.46
C ASP A 287 -19.37 -0.88 -16.62
N HIS A 288 -18.35 -1.72 -16.45
CA HIS A 288 -17.69 -2.39 -17.58
C HIS A 288 -17.86 -3.92 -17.53
N GLY A 289 -17.63 -4.62 -18.66
CA GLY A 289 -17.78 -6.09 -18.76
C GLY A 289 -16.71 -6.90 -18.01
N PRO A 290 -16.82 -8.23 -17.87
CA PRO A 290 -15.81 -9.01 -17.16
C PRO A 290 -14.49 -9.13 -17.93
N VAL A 291 -13.40 -9.40 -17.21
CA VAL A 291 -12.13 -9.89 -17.78
C VAL A 291 -11.88 -11.32 -17.28
N GLU A 292 -11.42 -12.20 -18.17
CA GLU A 292 -11.13 -13.59 -17.85
C GLU A 292 -9.63 -13.84 -17.91
N ALA A 293 -9.12 -14.54 -16.89
CA ALA A 293 -7.79 -15.13 -16.86
C ALA A 293 -7.87 -16.66 -16.82
N ARG A 294 -7.05 -17.33 -17.63
CA ARG A 294 -6.85 -18.78 -17.57
C ARG A 294 -5.39 -19.07 -17.28
N VAL A 295 -5.15 -20.03 -16.40
CA VAL A 295 -3.81 -20.53 -16.08
C VAL A 295 -3.68 -21.93 -16.65
N LEU A 296 -2.65 -22.13 -17.46
CA LEU A 296 -2.36 -23.39 -18.13
C LEU A 296 -0.99 -23.91 -17.70
N ILE A 297 -0.86 -25.23 -17.57
CA ILE A 297 0.41 -25.95 -17.41
C ILE A 297 0.48 -26.97 -18.55
N ASP A 298 1.54 -26.89 -19.37
CA ASP A 298 1.71 -27.72 -20.57
C ASP A 298 0.45 -27.73 -21.46
N ASP A 299 -0.03 -26.53 -21.79
CA ASP A 299 -1.25 -26.25 -22.56
C ASP A 299 -2.57 -26.80 -21.96
N ARG A 300 -2.56 -27.31 -20.73
CA ARG A 300 -3.75 -27.76 -20.02
C ARG A 300 -4.21 -26.73 -19.00
N GLU A 301 -5.47 -26.31 -19.08
CA GLU A 301 -6.07 -25.43 -18.09
C GLU A 301 -6.11 -26.10 -16.71
N VAL A 302 -5.44 -25.49 -15.74
CA VAL A 302 -5.48 -25.89 -14.32
C VAL A 302 -6.30 -24.94 -13.47
N GLY A 303 -6.57 -23.73 -13.97
CA GLY A 303 -7.34 -22.73 -13.24
C GLY A 303 -7.94 -21.66 -14.15
N ARG A 304 -9.06 -21.09 -13.71
CA ARG A 304 -9.77 -20.00 -14.39
C ARG A 304 -10.31 -19.01 -13.37
N LEU A 305 -10.09 -17.73 -13.63
CA LEU A 305 -10.60 -16.62 -12.83
C LEU A 305 -11.36 -15.66 -13.75
N VAL A 306 -12.60 -15.36 -13.40
CA VAL A 306 -13.38 -14.29 -14.04
C VAL A 306 -13.47 -13.13 -13.06
N HIS A 307 -12.94 -11.98 -13.43
CA HIS A 307 -12.97 -10.75 -12.64
C HIS A 307 -14.08 -9.84 -13.13
N ARG A 308 -14.89 -9.35 -12.20
CA ARG A 308 -15.92 -8.33 -12.44
C ARG A 308 -15.57 -7.07 -11.66
N ASP A 309 -16.19 -5.96 -12.02
CA ASP A 309 -16.08 -4.80 -11.16
C ASP A 309 -16.66 -5.10 -9.76
N GLY A 310 -16.00 -4.62 -8.71
CA GLY A 310 -16.37 -4.80 -7.30
C GLY A 310 -15.80 -6.06 -6.64
N ASP A 311 -15.11 -6.90 -7.40
CA ASP A 311 -14.50 -8.14 -6.95
C ASP A 311 -13.22 -7.93 -6.10
N GLY A 312 -12.53 -6.78 -6.24
CA GLY A 312 -11.33 -6.43 -5.47
C GLY A 312 -10.07 -7.20 -5.89
N TRP A 313 -9.29 -7.69 -4.92
CA TRP A 313 -8.09 -8.52 -5.19
C TRP A 313 -8.41 -9.99 -4.98
N LYS A 314 -8.70 -10.72 -6.06
CA LYS A 314 -9.17 -12.11 -6.01
C LYS A 314 -8.04 -13.11 -6.01
N ARG A 315 -8.30 -14.24 -5.34
CA ARG A 315 -7.39 -15.39 -5.25
C ARG A 315 -7.99 -16.61 -5.95
N LEU A 316 -7.14 -17.36 -6.62
CA LEU A 316 -7.38 -18.69 -7.19
C LEU A 316 -6.21 -19.59 -6.79
N GLU A 317 -6.50 -20.84 -6.49
CA GLU A 317 -5.48 -21.86 -6.24
C GLU A 317 -5.79 -23.09 -7.07
N ALA A 318 -4.75 -23.68 -7.65
CA ALA A 318 -4.85 -24.86 -8.49
C ALA A 318 -3.73 -25.84 -8.15
N GLU A 319 -4.01 -27.14 -8.23
CA GLU A 319 -2.96 -28.16 -8.19
C GLU A 319 -2.10 -28.07 -9.46
N THR A 320 -0.77 -28.17 -9.31
CA THR A 320 0.17 -28.13 -10.45
C THR A 320 0.24 -29.44 -11.20
N ASP A 321 -0.08 -30.56 -10.55
CA ASP A 321 -0.10 -31.89 -11.15
C ASP A 321 -1.35 -32.71 -10.77
N PRO A 322 -2.55 -32.29 -11.19
CA PRO A 322 -3.79 -32.98 -10.81
C PRO A 322 -3.94 -34.38 -11.43
N LEU A 323 -2.99 -34.83 -12.25
CA LEU A 323 -2.96 -36.20 -12.80
C LEU A 323 -1.90 -37.09 -12.13
N GLY A 324 -1.10 -36.55 -11.21
CA GLY A 324 -0.04 -37.30 -10.52
C GLY A 324 1.04 -37.82 -11.46
N THR A 325 1.37 -37.07 -12.51
CA THR A 325 2.46 -37.39 -13.45
C THR A 325 3.84 -37.37 -12.77
N GLY A 326 3.97 -36.68 -11.64
CA GLY A 326 5.23 -36.47 -10.93
C GLY A 326 6.14 -35.42 -11.60
N ALA A 327 5.59 -34.58 -12.48
CA ALA A 327 6.35 -33.54 -13.16
C ALA A 327 6.87 -32.50 -12.15
N SER A 328 8.19 -32.30 -12.10
CA SER A 328 8.83 -31.30 -11.24
C SER A 328 8.98 -29.92 -11.92
N THR A 329 8.81 -29.87 -13.23
CA THR A 329 8.88 -28.66 -14.06
C THR A 329 7.81 -28.71 -15.16
N GLY A 330 7.41 -27.56 -15.69
CA GLY A 330 6.48 -27.48 -16.83
C GLY A 330 6.32 -26.05 -17.35
N ASP A 331 5.71 -25.92 -18.52
CA ASP A 331 5.48 -24.63 -19.16
C ASP A 331 4.19 -24.01 -18.62
N VAL A 332 4.28 -22.84 -17.99
CA VAL A 332 3.12 -22.18 -17.39
C VAL A 332 2.71 -20.97 -18.23
N SER A 333 1.45 -20.94 -18.63
CA SER A 333 0.88 -19.84 -19.41
C SER A 333 -0.27 -19.15 -18.68
N VAL A 334 -0.30 -17.82 -18.74
CA VAL A 334 -1.43 -17.00 -18.31
C VAL A 334 -2.06 -16.34 -19.55
N GLU A 335 -3.31 -16.71 -19.83
CA GLU A 335 -4.13 -16.13 -20.88
C GLU A 335 -5.09 -15.10 -20.31
N VAL A 336 -5.13 -13.91 -20.89
CA VAL A 336 -6.07 -12.83 -20.51
C VAL A 336 -6.90 -12.43 -21.71
N ARG A 337 -8.22 -12.37 -21.53
CA ARG A 337 -9.20 -11.96 -22.55
C ARG A 337 -10.32 -11.11 -21.94
N ALA A 338 -10.87 -10.21 -22.75
CA ALA A 338 -12.09 -9.47 -22.44
C ALA A 338 -12.84 -9.19 -23.75
N ASP A 339 -14.17 -9.24 -23.72
CA ASP A 339 -14.99 -8.95 -24.90
C ASP A 339 -14.87 -7.47 -25.30
N ASP A 340 -14.81 -6.58 -24.29
CA ASP A 340 -14.42 -5.18 -24.42
C ASP A 340 -13.14 -4.94 -23.59
N PRO A 341 -11.98 -4.67 -24.23
CA PRO A 341 -10.73 -4.49 -23.50
C PRO A 341 -10.60 -3.10 -22.85
N HIS A 342 -11.54 -2.17 -23.08
CA HIS A 342 -11.47 -0.82 -22.52
C HIS A 342 -11.49 -0.85 -20.99
N LEU A 343 -10.43 -0.31 -20.36
CA LEU A 343 -10.25 -0.30 -18.90
C LEU A 343 -10.28 -1.71 -18.26
N ARG A 344 -9.93 -2.74 -19.04
CA ARG A 344 -9.87 -4.14 -18.62
C ARG A 344 -8.48 -4.71 -18.53
N THR A 345 -7.49 -3.85 -18.31
CA THR A 345 -6.15 -4.36 -18.04
C THR A 345 -6.13 -5.08 -16.69
N LEU A 346 -5.81 -6.37 -16.74
CA LEU A 346 -5.70 -7.21 -15.57
C LEU A 346 -4.32 -7.03 -14.94
N CYS A 347 -4.30 -6.79 -13.64
CA CYS A 347 -3.10 -6.88 -12.82
C CYS A 347 -3.13 -8.24 -12.11
N TRP A 348 -2.13 -9.08 -12.34
CA TRP A 348 -2.08 -10.42 -11.73
C TRP A 348 -0.72 -10.75 -11.14
N ALA A 349 -0.71 -11.50 -10.05
CA ALA A 349 0.50 -12.03 -9.42
C ALA A 349 0.33 -13.54 -9.22
N ALA A 350 1.37 -14.32 -9.48
CA ALA A 350 1.28 -15.77 -9.36
C ALA A 350 2.57 -16.32 -8.75
N THR A 351 2.44 -17.47 -8.09
CA THR A 351 3.59 -18.25 -7.58
C THR A 351 3.32 -19.74 -7.69
N THR A 352 4.33 -20.55 -8.00
CA THR A 352 4.30 -21.99 -7.71
C THR A 352 4.79 -22.22 -6.29
N ARG A 353 4.18 -23.17 -5.58
CA ARG A 353 4.46 -23.40 -4.16
C ARG A 353 4.53 -24.88 -3.84
N GLY A 354 5.40 -25.23 -2.90
CA GLY A 354 5.40 -26.54 -2.24
C GLY A 354 4.20 -26.74 -1.29
N PRO A 355 4.37 -27.63 -0.29
CA PRO A 355 3.35 -27.90 0.71
C PRO A 355 2.78 -26.62 1.34
N ARG A 356 1.49 -26.66 1.71
CA ARG A 356 0.84 -25.56 2.43
C ARG A 356 1.38 -25.48 3.85
N ARG A 357 1.85 -24.30 4.27
CA ARG A 357 2.03 -23.99 5.69
C ARG A 357 0.69 -23.73 6.36
N GLU A 358 0.62 -23.98 7.66
CA GLU A 358 -0.57 -23.71 8.48
C GLU A 358 -0.97 -22.21 8.47
N VAL A 359 -0.03 -21.32 8.14
CA VAL A 359 -0.13 -19.86 8.30
C VAL A 359 0.13 -19.10 6.99
N GLU A 360 -0.28 -19.68 5.88
CA GLU A 360 -0.01 -19.08 4.57
C GLU A 360 -1.12 -18.18 4.04
N ASP A 361 -2.36 -18.48 4.41
CA ASP A 361 -3.49 -17.75 3.90
C ASP A 361 -3.52 -16.39 4.61
N GLY A 362 -3.13 -15.36 3.85
CA GLY A 362 -3.27 -13.97 4.27
C GLY A 362 -4.75 -13.65 4.56
N PRO A 363 -5.03 -12.50 5.18
CA PRO A 363 -6.40 -12.06 5.40
C PRO A 363 -7.18 -12.15 4.08
N ASP A 364 -8.32 -12.83 4.11
CA ASP A 364 -9.24 -12.87 2.99
C ASP A 364 -9.85 -11.47 2.81
N PHE A 365 -9.17 -10.64 2.01
CA PHE A 365 -9.64 -9.30 1.67
C PHE A 365 -10.94 -9.35 0.84
N SER A 366 -11.25 -10.49 0.20
CA SER A 366 -12.52 -10.65 -0.53
C SER A 366 -13.72 -10.87 0.41
N ALA A 367 -13.49 -11.42 1.61
CA ALA A 367 -14.53 -11.62 2.61
C ALA A 367 -14.77 -10.40 3.50
N ALA A 368 -13.77 -9.51 3.64
CA ALA A 368 -13.89 -8.30 4.45
C ALA A 368 -14.60 -7.19 3.66
N ARG A 369 -15.92 -7.32 3.45
CA ARG A 369 -16.72 -6.15 3.10
C ARG A 369 -16.49 -5.11 4.20
N PRO A 370 -15.96 -3.90 3.90
CA PRO A 370 -15.82 -2.89 4.94
C PRO A 370 -17.20 -2.69 5.58
N PRO A 371 -17.31 -2.67 6.92
CA PRO A 371 -18.59 -2.40 7.56
C PRO A 371 -19.13 -1.11 6.96
N SER A 372 -20.40 -1.14 6.58
CA SER A 372 -21.08 0.06 6.14
C SER A 372 -20.85 1.18 7.16
N ILE A 373 -20.87 2.45 6.71
CA ILE A 373 -20.76 3.60 7.63
C ILE A 373 -21.74 3.45 8.81
N THR A 374 -22.90 2.83 8.56
CA THR A 374 -23.91 2.48 9.57
C THR A 374 -23.38 1.49 10.61
N GLU A 375 -22.80 0.36 10.20
CA GLU A 375 -22.23 -0.66 11.11
C GLU A 375 -21.03 -0.11 11.91
N ALA A 376 -20.21 0.74 11.30
CA ALA A 376 -19.08 1.39 11.98
C ALA A 376 -19.51 2.42 13.04
N LEU A 377 -20.70 3.02 12.89
CA LEU A 377 -21.28 3.93 13.87
C LEU A 377 -22.01 3.18 15.00
N GLU A 378 -22.60 2.02 14.71
CA GLU A 378 -23.27 1.17 15.70
C GLU A 378 -22.29 0.37 16.58
N ALA A 379 -21.09 0.07 16.09
CA ALA A 379 -20.06 -0.67 16.83
C ALA A 379 -19.27 0.17 17.86
N ARG A 380 -19.65 1.44 18.10
CA ARG A 380 -19.03 2.27 19.14
C ARG A 380 -19.80 2.10 20.47
N PRO A 381 -19.15 1.63 21.56
CA PRO A 381 -19.79 1.49 22.86
C PRO A 381 -20.20 2.83 23.48
#